data_AF-A0A6V6Y4M0-F1
#
_entry.id   AF-A0A6V6Y4M0-F1
#
_cell.length_a   1.000
_cell.length_b   1.000
_cell.length_c   1.000
_cell.angle_alpha   90.00
_cell.angle_beta   90.00
_cell.angle_gamma   90.00
#
_symmetry.space_group_name_H-M   'P 1'
#
loop_
_entity.id
_entity.type
_entity.pdbx_description
1 polymer ?
#
loop_
_entity_poly.entity_id
_entity_poly.type
_entity_poly.pdbx_seq_one_letter_code
_entity_poly.pdbx_strand_id
1 'polypeptide(L)'
;MSKRVCRRSHYQEAQENHGELPQYFIANIHEAIIDKETFDYVQEEIARRRALGPRANKSLNIYCLTGKIKCELCGKSYMRNVRNNRAKHSNLGDKVISWVCGISKKKYSTCSAKAIPDRILKTCCAKVLGLEDFDDAVFNEQIDKITVPKQRVLIFHFKDGHSVTETWENNAKKGSWDDVARKRASEYRRTHAMKR
;
A
#
# COMPACT_ATOMS: atom_id res chain seq x y z
N MET A 1 -14.86 -7.51 29.65
CA MET A 1 -14.55 -8.56 28.64
C MET A 1 -15.00 -9.91 29.21
N SER A 2 -16.18 -10.43 28.84
CA SER A 2 -16.75 -11.65 29.41
C SER A 2 -16.54 -12.85 28.48
N LYS A 3 -15.94 -13.93 28.99
CA LYS A 3 -15.71 -15.17 28.23
C LYS A 3 -17.01 -15.98 28.16
N ARG A 4 -17.38 -16.33 26.92
CA ARG A 4 -18.59 -17.03 26.50
C ARG A 4 -18.39 -18.54 26.55
N VAL A 5 -19.25 -19.31 27.24
CA VAL A 5 -19.30 -20.78 27.11
C VAL A 5 -20.73 -21.29 27.20
N CYS A 6 -21.21 -21.97 26.16
CA CYS A 6 -22.45 -22.75 26.18
C CYS A 6 -22.12 -24.18 26.67
N ARG A 7 -22.74 -24.65 27.76
CA ARG A 7 -22.64 -26.06 28.20
C ARG A 7 -23.81 -26.84 27.59
N ARG A 8 -23.53 -27.68 26.60
CA ARG A 8 -24.42 -28.75 26.17
C ARG A 8 -23.60 -30.00 25.92
N SER A 9 -23.67 -30.95 26.87
CA SER A 9 -22.98 -32.24 26.89
C SER A 9 -21.44 -32.19 26.95
N HIS A 10 -20.84 -33.23 27.52
CA HIS A 10 -19.48 -33.23 28.09
C HIS A 10 -18.30 -33.17 27.09
N TYR A 11 -18.52 -32.85 25.81
CA TYR A 11 -17.45 -32.80 24.80
C TYR A 11 -17.74 -31.86 23.61
N GLN A 12 -18.20 -30.64 23.86
CA GLN A 12 -18.34 -29.62 22.80
C GLN A 12 -17.69 -28.31 23.23
N GLU A 13 -16.79 -27.81 22.38
CA GLU A 13 -16.11 -26.53 22.57
C GLU A 13 -17.12 -25.39 22.67
N ALA A 14 -16.75 -24.36 23.44
CA ALA A 14 -17.55 -23.16 23.64
C ALA A 14 -17.79 -22.43 22.30
N GLN A 15 -18.93 -22.66 21.66
CA GLN A 15 -19.31 -21.94 20.45
C GLN A 15 -19.90 -20.57 20.80
N GLU A 16 -19.51 -19.52 20.06
CA GLU A 16 -20.11 -18.20 20.21
C GLU A 16 -21.53 -18.17 19.62
N ASN A 17 -22.48 -17.65 20.38
CA ASN A 17 -23.85 -17.48 19.91
C ASN A 17 -23.93 -16.29 18.95
N HIS A 18 -24.18 -16.55 17.66
CA HIS A 18 -24.37 -15.55 16.61
C HIS A 18 -25.83 -15.11 16.40
N GLY A 19 -26.75 -15.46 17.32
CA GLY A 19 -28.18 -15.12 17.27
C GLY A 19 -29.12 -16.35 17.26
N GLU A 20 -28.58 -17.55 17.41
CA GLU A 20 -29.31 -18.82 17.44
C GLU A 20 -30.18 -18.97 18.71
N LEU A 21 -29.80 -18.28 19.79
CA LEU A 21 -30.56 -18.23 21.05
C LEU A 21 -30.79 -16.78 21.49
N PRO A 22 -31.91 -16.49 22.18
CA PRO A 22 -32.20 -15.16 22.71
C PRO A 22 -31.08 -14.62 23.61
N GLN A 23 -30.67 -13.38 23.38
CA GLN A 23 -29.72 -12.65 24.24
C GLN A 23 -30.47 -11.66 25.12
N TYR A 24 -30.16 -11.64 26.41
CA TYR A 24 -30.72 -10.71 27.38
C TYR A 24 -29.59 -9.85 27.96
N PHE A 25 -29.75 -8.53 27.91
CA PHE A 25 -28.85 -7.58 28.55
C PHE A 25 -29.44 -7.16 29.90
N ILE A 26 -28.77 -7.52 30.99
CA ILE A 26 -29.19 -7.14 32.34
C ILE A 26 -28.21 -6.07 32.82
N ALA A 27 -28.70 -4.84 32.98
CA ALA A 27 -27.90 -3.72 33.41
C ALA A 27 -27.56 -3.79 34.91
N ASN A 28 -26.37 -3.34 35.29
CA ASN A 28 -25.97 -3.03 36.67
C ASN A 28 -26.05 -4.18 37.70
N ILE A 29 -25.74 -5.42 37.31
CA ILE A 29 -25.65 -6.55 38.28
C ILE A 29 -24.43 -6.43 39.19
N HIS A 30 -23.31 -5.92 38.65
CA HIS A 30 -22.07 -5.68 39.38
C HIS A 30 -21.68 -4.21 39.22
N GLU A 31 -20.91 -3.70 40.19
CA GLU A 31 -20.27 -2.39 40.08
C GLU A 31 -19.42 -2.31 38.80
N ALA A 32 -19.53 -1.18 38.11
CA ALA A 32 -18.79 -0.98 36.87
C ALA A 32 -17.31 -0.75 37.20
N ILE A 33 -16.42 -1.47 36.51
CA ILE A 33 -14.96 -1.31 36.66
C ILE A 33 -14.51 0.07 36.18
N ILE A 34 -15.21 0.63 35.20
CA ILE A 34 -14.94 1.93 34.58
C ILE A 34 -16.28 2.68 34.51
N ASP A 35 -16.24 4.00 34.71
CA ASP A 35 -17.40 4.85 34.54
C ASP A 35 -17.93 4.82 33.10
N LYS A 36 -19.23 5.07 32.97
CA LYS A 36 -19.90 4.99 31.68
C LYS A 36 -19.40 6.06 30.70
N GLU A 37 -19.07 7.25 31.20
CA GLU A 37 -18.57 8.36 30.38
C GLU A 37 -17.23 8.00 29.70
N THR A 38 -16.29 7.45 30.46
CA THR A 38 -15.00 6.97 29.94
C THR A 38 -15.20 5.81 28.97
N PHE A 39 -16.15 4.91 29.23
CA PHE A 39 -16.47 3.83 28.30
C PHE A 39 -16.99 4.39 26.96
N ASP A 40 -17.95 5.30 27.01
CA ASP A 40 -18.55 5.91 25.82
C ASP A 40 -17.49 6.69 25.02
N TYR A 41 -16.63 7.46 25.69
CA TYR A 41 -15.50 8.15 25.06
C TYR A 41 -14.55 7.18 24.33
N VAL A 42 -14.21 6.04 24.93
CA VAL A 42 -13.36 5.02 24.29
C VAL A 42 -14.08 4.40 23.09
N GLN A 43 -15.38 4.16 23.17
CA GLN A 43 -16.15 3.64 22.02
C GLN A 43 -16.15 4.64 20.85
N GLU A 44 -16.31 5.93 21.12
CA GLU A 44 -16.23 6.99 20.10
C GLU A 44 -14.85 7.04 19.44
N GLU A 45 -13.77 6.94 20.23
CA GLU A 45 -12.40 6.90 19.70
C GLU A 45 -12.15 5.63 18.86
N ILE A 46 -12.68 4.47 19.27
CA ILE A 46 -12.62 3.24 18.47
C ILE A 46 -13.36 3.42 17.15
N ALA A 47 -14.56 4.00 17.18
CA ALA A 47 -15.36 4.29 15.98
C ALA A 47 -14.61 5.24 15.03
N ARG A 48 -14.02 6.32 15.57
CA ARG A 48 -13.20 7.27 14.82
C ARG A 48 -11.99 6.59 14.15
N ARG A 49 -11.25 5.75 14.88
CA ARG A 49 -10.12 4.99 14.32
C ARG A 49 -10.55 4.02 13.23
N ARG A 50 -11.72 3.39 13.39
CA ARG A 50 -12.29 2.49 12.39
C ARG A 50 -12.67 3.23 11.10
N ALA A 51 -13.26 4.42 11.21
CA ALA A 51 -13.60 5.26 10.06
C ALA A 51 -12.37 5.74 9.27
N LEU A 52 -11.29 6.09 9.97
CA LEU A 52 -10.00 6.46 9.36
C LEU A 52 -9.27 5.27 8.71
N GLY A 53 -9.62 4.04 9.08
CA GLY A 53 -9.08 2.81 8.51
C GLY A 53 -7.56 2.68 8.71
N PRO A 54 -6.80 2.23 7.69
CA PRO A 54 -5.35 2.05 7.81
C PRO A 54 -4.60 3.32 8.22
N ARG A 55 -5.13 4.51 7.90
CA ARG A 55 -4.51 5.81 8.22
C ARG A 55 -4.52 6.12 9.71
N ALA A 56 -5.38 5.48 10.51
CA ALA A 56 -5.35 5.62 11.96
C ALA A 56 -4.12 4.94 12.59
N ASN A 57 -3.51 3.98 11.90
CA ASN A 57 -2.38 3.24 12.45
C ASN A 57 -1.07 3.99 12.20
N LYS A 58 -0.59 4.69 13.22
CA LYS A 58 0.67 5.46 13.21
C LYS A 58 1.91 4.61 12.92
N SER A 59 1.87 3.30 13.16
CA SER A 59 2.99 2.40 12.87
C SER A 59 3.18 2.12 11.37
N LEU A 60 2.14 2.36 10.55
CA LEU A 60 2.20 2.12 9.11
C LEU A 60 2.74 3.37 8.40
N ASN A 61 3.82 3.20 7.64
CA ASN A 61 4.32 4.24 6.76
C ASN A 61 3.47 4.30 5.49
N ILE A 62 2.41 5.12 5.54
CA ILE A 62 1.42 5.27 4.47
C ILE A 62 1.82 6.45 3.59
N TYR A 63 1.85 6.21 2.28
CA TYR A 63 2.14 7.21 1.25
C TYR A 63 0.87 7.49 0.45
N CYS A 64 0.85 8.60 -0.31
CA CYS A 64 -0.27 9.01 -1.17
C CYS A 64 -0.84 7.88 -2.05
N LEU A 65 0.04 7.08 -2.64
CA LEU A 65 -0.29 5.99 -3.56
C LEU A 65 -0.60 4.66 -2.85
N THR A 66 -0.41 4.57 -1.53
CA THR A 66 -0.63 3.34 -0.77
C THR A 66 -2.12 3.01 -0.74
N GLY A 67 -2.50 1.83 -1.23
CA GLY A 67 -3.89 1.37 -1.26
C GLY A 67 -4.73 1.89 -2.42
N LYS A 68 -4.26 2.93 -3.12
CA LYS A 68 -4.90 3.52 -4.31
C LYS A 68 -4.74 2.66 -5.57
N ILE A 69 -3.61 1.96 -5.69
CA ILE A 69 -3.28 1.16 -6.87
C ILE A 69 -3.78 -0.28 -6.69
N LYS A 70 -4.63 -0.75 -7.60
CA LYS A 70 -5.25 -2.08 -7.61
C LYS A 70 -4.85 -2.86 -8.85
N CYS A 71 -4.53 -4.14 -8.67
CA CYS A 71 -4.25 -5.06 -9.77
C CYS A 71 -5.56 -5.73 -10.21
N GLU A 72 -5.96 -5.63 -11.47
CA GLU A 72 -7.16 -6.34 -11.96
C GLU A 72 -6.92 -7.85 -12.05
N LEU A 73 -5.68 -8.28 -12.34
CA LEU A 73 -5.36 -9.70 -12.49
C LEU A 73 -5.55 -10.51 -11.21
N CYS A 74 -5.53 -9.88 -10.03
CA CYS A 74 -5.64 -10.60 -8.77
C CYS A 74 -6.43 -9.88 -7.67
N GLY A 75 -6.97 -8.69 -7.96
CA GLY A 75 -7.72 -7.86 -7.02
C GLY A 75 -6.91 -7.22 -5.88
N LYS A 76 -5.63 -7.57 -5.70
CA LYS A 76 -4.83 -7.05 -4.58
C LYS A 76 -4.22 -5.68 -4.89
N SER A 77 -4.00 -4.91 -3.82
CA SER A 77 -3.31 -3.63 -3.91
C SER A 77 -1.83 -3.81 -4.22
N TYR A 78 -1.26 -2.83 -4.93
CA TYR A 78 0.20 -2.70 -5.01
C TYR A 78 0.76 -2.16 -3.70
N MET A 79 1.99 -2.58 -3.38
CA MET A 79 2.73 -2.21 -2.19
C MET A 79 4.04 -1.55 -2.59
N ARG A 80 4.42 -0.51 -1.83
CA ARG A 80 5.74 0.11 -1.96
C ARG A 80 6.82 -0.92 -1.60
N ASN A 81 7.85 -0.98 -2.43
CA ASN A 81 9.03 -1.80 -2.26
C ASN A 81 10.26 -0.92 -2.46
N VAL A 82 11.07 -0.82 -1.41
CA VAL A 82 12.32 -0.06 -1.42
C VAL A 82 13.45 -1.06 -1.44
N ARG A 83 14.32 -0.96 -2.45
CA ARG A 83 15.53 -1.78 -2.56
C ARG A 83 16.76 -0.88 -2.60
N ASN A 84 17.85 -1.34 -2.00
CA ASN A 84 19.14 -0.68 -2.16
C ASN A 84 19.62 -0.84 -3.59
N ASN A 85 20.14 0.25 -4.13
CA ASN A 85 20.73 0.24 -5.45
C ASN A 85 22.13 -0.36 -5.37
N ARG A 86 22.32 -1.50 -6.06
CA ARG A 86 23.63 -2.16 -6.13
C ARG A 86 24.51 -1.59 -7.24
N ALA A 87 23.97 -0.74 -8.11
CA ALA A 87 24.74 -0.09 -9.16
C ALA A 87 25.50 1.10 -8.58
N LYS A 88 26.84 1.00 -8.51
CA LYS A 88 27.72 2.05 -7.96
C LYS A 88 27.70 3.35 -8.77
N HIS A 89 27.30 3.31 -10.05
CA HIS A 89 27.32 4.46 -10.98
C HIS A 89 26.04 4.61 -11.78
N SER A 90 24.87 4.50 -11.13
CA SER A 90 23.61 4.80 -11.81
C SER A 90 23.05 6.15 -11.39
N ASN A 91 22.33 6.80 -12.30
CA ASN A 91 21.55 8.02 -12.04
C ASN A 91 20.30 7.78 -11.16
N LEU A 92 19.97 6.52 -10.89
CA LEU A 92 19.09 6.13 -9.79
C LEU A 92 19.95 6.18 -8.53
N GLY A 93 19.66 7.07 -7.57
CA GLY A 93 20.42 7.16 -6.32
C GLY A 93 20.41 5.87 -5.48
N ASP A 94 20.82 5.96 -4.22
CA ASP A 94 21.11 4.79 -3.37
C ASP A 94 19.92 3.87 -3.11
N LYS A 95 18.69 4.38 -3.20
CA LYS A 95 17.46 3.61 -2.99
C LYS A 95 16.56 3.69 -4.21
N VAL A 96 16.15 2.51 -4.70
CA VAL A 96 15.20 2.38 -5.81
C VAL A 96 13.85 2.02 -5.24
N ILE A 97 12.87 2.88 -5.50
CA ILE A 97 11.49 2.70 -5.06
C ILE A 97 10.67 2.15 -6.23
N SER A 98 9.96 1.07 -5.99
CA SER A 98 9.06 0.43 -6.94
C SER A 98 7.78 -0.02 -6.26
N TRP A 99 6.69 -0.05 -7.00
CA TRP A 99 5.40 -0.57 -6.59
C TRP A 99 5.24 -1.98 -7.13
N VAL A 100 5.04 -2.96 -6.25
CA VAL A 100 4.89 -4.37 -6.61
C VAL A 100 3.52 -4.89 -6.19
N CYS A 101 2.93 -5.79 -6.96
CA CYS A 101 1.68 -6.42 -6.58
C CYS A 101 1.85 -7.15 -5.23
N GLY A 102 0.90 -7.01 -4.30
CA GLY A 102 0.99 -7.61 -2.96
C GLY A 102 1.10 -9.14 -2.96
N ILE A 103 0.61 -9.83 -4.02
CA ILE A 103 0.79 -11.28 -4.15
C ILE A 103 2.24 -11.65 -4.47
N SER A 104 2.94 -10.82 -5.25
CA SER A 104 4.31 -11.10 -5.71
C SER A 104 5.31 -11.25 -4.57
N LYS A 105 5.02 -10.70 -3.38
CA LYS A 105 5.86 -10.88 -2.18
C LYS A 105 5.68 -12.24 -1.49
N LYS A 106 4.68 -13.05 -1.86
CA LYS A 106 4.45 -14.38 -1.28
C LYS A 106 5.28 -15.42 -2.04
N LYS A 107 5.77 -16.46 -1.33
CA LYS A 107 6.60 -17.54 -1.90
C LYS A 107 5.99 -18.22 -3.14
N TYR A 108 4.66 -18.34 -3.19
CA TYR A 108 3.93 -18.97 -4.30
C TYR A 108 3.04 -17.95 -5.03
N SER A 109 3.65 -16.91 -5.60
CA SER A 109 2.89 -15.88 -6.31
C SER A 109 2.53 -16.30 -7.73
N THR A 110 1.24 -16.30 -8.06
CA THR A 110 0.74 -16.61 -9.42
C THR A 110 0.47 -15.36 -10.28
N CYS A 111 0.61 -14.17 -9.71
CA CYS A 111 0.29 -12.93 -10.40
C CYS A 111 1.43 -12.50 -11.35
N SER A 112 1.13 -12.34 -12.65
CA SER A 112 2.07 -11.91 -13.69
C SER A 112 2.26 -10.38 -13.78
N ALA A 113 1.74 -9.65 -12.79
CA ALA A 113 1.82 -8.21 -12.72
C ALA A 113 3.26 -7.73 -12.48
N LYS A 114 3.74 -6.83 -13.36
CA LYS A 114 5.10 -6.28 -13.27
C LYS A 114 5.19 -5.16 -12.24
N ALA A 115 6.39 -4.99 -11.69
CA ALA A 115 6.72 -3.88 -10.81
C ALA A 115 6.71 -2.56 -11.58
N ILE A 116 6.08 -1.53 -10.99
CA ILE A 116 5.99 -0.18 -11.55
C ILE A 116 6.99 0.72 -10.80
N PRO A 117 7.98 1.34 -11.46
CA PRO A 117 8.88 2.27 -10.79
C PRO A 117 8.12 3.51 -10.25
N ASP A 118 8.45 3.94 -9.03
CA ASP A 118 7.77 5.09 -8.39
C ASP A 118 7.93 6.39 -9.19
N ARG A 119 9.11 6.61 -9.79
CA ARG A 119 9.39 7.78 -10.64
C ARG A 119 8.43 7.87 -11.82
N ILE A 120 8.28 6.77 -12.56
CA ILE A 120 7.39 6.72 -13.73
C ILE A 120 5.94 6.92 -13.30
N LEU A 121 5.54 6.29 -12.19
CA LEU A 121 4.19 6.42 -11.68
C LEU A 121 3.86 7.87 -11.33
N LYS A 122 4.77 8.59 -10.65
CA LYS A 122 4.61 10.02 -10.35
C LYS A 122 4.55 10.88 -11.60
N THR A 123 5.41 10.63 -12.58
CA THR A 123 5.36 11.33 -13.88
C THR A 123 4.03 11.09 -14.61
N CYS A 124 3.53 9.86 -14.61
CA CYS A 124 2.21 9.56 -15.18
C CYS A 124 1.08 10.28 -14.41
N CYS A 125 1.16 10.32 -13.08
CA CYS A 125 0.18 11.05 -12.27
C CYS A 125 0.20 12.56 -12.57
N ALA A 126 1.39 13.18 -12.63
CA ALA A 126 1.54 14.60 -12.97
C ALA A 126 0.98 14.90 -14.37
N LYS A 127 1.31 14.06 -15.36
CA LYS A 127 0.78 14.17 -16.73
C LYS A 127 -0.75 14.10 -16.77
N VAL A 128 -1.35 13.15 -16.06
CA VAL A 128 -2.81 12.96 -16.02
C VAL A 128 -3.52 14.12 -15.31
N LEU A 129 -2.87 14.71 -14.29
CA LEU A 129 -3.36 15.89 -13.57
C LEU A 129 -3.03 17.22 -14.29
N GLY A 130 -2.26 17.20 -15.38
CA GLY A 130 -1.82 18.40 -16.07
C GLY A 130 -0.81 19.26 -15.28
N LEU A 131 -0.11 18.67 -14.31
CA LEU A 131 0.88 19.35 -13.48
C LEU A 131 2.31 19.11 -13.99
N GLU A 132 3.21 20.07 -13.76
CA GLU A 132 4.64 19.91 -14.05
C GLU A 132 5.28 18.90 -13.08
N ASP A 133 4.92 18.99 -11.81
CA ASP A 133 5.39 18.13 -10.74
C ASP A 133 4.24 17.42 -10.02
N PHE A 134 4.55 16.26 -9.45
CA PHE A 134 3.57 15.46 -8.72
C PHE A 134 3.30 16.03 -7.32
N ASP A 135 2.06 16.45 -7.10
CA ASP A 135 1.56 16.91 -5.80
C ASP A 135 0.67 15.84 -5.12
N ASP A 136 1.02 15.47 -3.89
CA ASP A 136 0.33 14.46 -3.09
C ASP A 136 -1.09 14.89 -2.66
N ALA A 137 -1.32 16.18 -2.42
CA ALA A 137 -2.61 16.72 -1.98
C ALA A 137 -3.61 16.71 -3.13
N VAL A 138 -3.21 17.29 -4.27
CA VAL A 138 -4.03 17.33 -5.50
C VAL A 138 -4.39 15.92 -5.96
N PHE A 139 -3.43 14.99 -5.90
CA PHE A 139 -3.66 13.60 -6.23
C PHE A 139 -4.76 12.95 -5.37
N ASN A 140 -4.75 13.16 -4.05
CA ASN A 140 -5.75 12.55 -3.17
C ASN A 140 -7.13 13.17 -3.30
N GLU A 141 -7.19 14.44 -3.71
CA GLU A 141 -8.44 15.15 -3.96
C GLU A 141 -9.11 14.66 -5.24
N GLN A 142 -8.37 14.54 -6.34
CA GLN A 142 -8.95 14.24 -7.65
C GLN A 142 -9.04 12.73 -7.96
N ILE A 143 -8.09 11.91 -7.49
CA ILE A 143 -7.99 10.49 -7.89
C ILE A 143 -8.55 9.57 -6.81
N ASP A 144 -9.54 8.75 -7.19
CA ASP A 144 -10.11 7.73 -6.32
C ASP A 144 -9.23 6.50 -6.25
N LYS A 145 -8.95 5.88 -7.41
CA LYS A 145 -8.15 4.65 -7.53
C LYS A 145 -7.43 4.57 -8.86
N ILE A 146 -6.32 3.82 -8.88
CA ILE A 146 -5.58 3.48 -10.09
C ILE A 146 -5.69 1.98 -10.29
N THR A 147 -6.09 1.57 -11.49
CA THR A 147 -6.32 0.18 -11.81
C THR A 147 -5.30 -0.28 -12.86
N VAL A 148 -4.73 -1.48 -12.67
CA VAL A 148 -3.70 -2.05 -13.54
C VAL A 148 -4.28 -3.28 -14.24
N PRO A 149 -4.86 -3.13 -15.45
CA PRO A 149 -5.47 -4.23 -16.20
C PRO A 149 -4.42 -5.20 -16.77
N LYS A 150 -3.42 -4.63 -17.44
CA LYS A 150 -2.37 -5.34 -18.18
C LYS A 150 -1.02 -4.75 -17.82
N GLN A 151 0.04 -5.45 -18.20
CA GLN A 151 1.40 -4.93 -18.05
C GLN A 151 1.51 -3.59 -18.80
N ARG A 152 2.10 -2.58 -18.15
CA ARG A 152 2.38 -1.24 -18.71
C ARG A 152 1.17 -0.33 -18.96
N VAL A 153 -0.05 -0.73 -18.59
CA VAL A 153 -1.25 0.11 -18.72
C VAL A 153 -1.74 0.50 -17.33
N LEU A 154 -2.04 1.78 -17.14
CA LEU A 154 -2.61 2.35 -15.92
C LEU A 154 -3.94 3.01 -16.28
N ILE A 155 -5.01 2.63 -15.59
CA ILE A 155 -6.31 3.29 -15.70
C ILE A 155 -6.50 4.12 -14.44
N PHE A 156 -6.55 5.43 -14.58
CA PHE A 156 -6.84 6.37 -13.51
C PHE A 156 -8.35 6.55 -13.42
N HIS A 157 -8.92 6.35 -12.24
CA HIS A 157 -10.33 6.64 -11.97
C HIS A 157 -10.40 7.89 -11.10
N PHE A 158 -11.03 8.93 -11.63
CA PHE A 158 -11.23 10.19 -10.93
C PHE A 158 -12.46 10.12 -10.05
N LYS A 159 -12.51 10.97 -9.01
CA LYS A 159 -13.70 11.11 -8.17
C LYS A 159 -14.90 11.66 -8.93
N ASP A 160 -14.66 12.39 -10.01
CA ASP A 160 -15.71 12.90 -10.90
C ASP A 160 -16.34 11.80 -11.78
N GLY A 161 -15.86 10.54 -11.67
CA GLY A 161 -16.42 9.37 -12.34
C GLY A 161 -15.82 9.05 -13.71
N HIS A 162 -15.04 9.96 -14.30
CA HIS A 162 -14.32 9.69 -15.55
C HIS A 162 -13.06 8.85 -15.33
N SER A 163 -12.59 8.20 -16.40
CA SER A 163 -11.37 7.39 -16.37
C SER A 163 -10.42 7.74 -17.52
N VAL A 164 -9.12 7.79 -17.21
CA VAL A 164 -8.06 8.09 -18.17
C VAL A 164 -7.11 6.89 -18.23
N THR A 165 -6.83 6.41 -19.44
CA THR A 165 -5.91 5.29 -19.66
C THR A 165 -4.57 5.81 -20.15
N GLU A 166 -3.51 5.52 -19.41
CA GLU A 166 -2.13 5.85 -19.77
C GLU A 166 -1.29 4.60 -19.92
N THR A 167 -0.46 4.59 -20.95
CA THR A 167 0.53 3.52 -21.17
C THR A 167 1.92 4.05 -20.81
N TRP A 168 2.67 3.29 -20.02
CA TRP A 168 3.99 3.69 -19.55
C TRP A 168 5.08 2.70 -19.97
N GLU A 169 6.29 3.21 -20.18
CA GLU A 169 7.44 2.39 -20.55
C GLU A 169 8.55 2.48 -19.52
N ASN A 170 9.21 1.34 -19.26
CA ASN A 170 10.34 1.29 -18.34
C ASN A 170 11.65 1.66 -19.07
N ASN A 171 11.87 2.96 -19.23
CA ASN A 171 13.10 3.48 -19.87
C ASN A 171 14.28 3.63 -18.89
N ALA A 172 14.17 3.10 -17.67
CA ALA A 172 15.19 3.27 -16.63
C ALA A 172 16.57 2.71 -17.03
N LYS A 173 16.64 1.64 -17.83
CA LYS A 173 17.93 1.12 -18.34
C LYS A 173 18.46 1.96 -19.50
N LYS A 174 17.60 2.40 -20.42
CA LYS A 174 17.99 3.13 -21.63
C LYS A 174 18.61 4.50 -21.30
N GLY A 175 18.10 5.18 -20.27
CA GLY A 175 18.66 6.45 -19.77
C GLY A 175 19.75 6.31 -18.68
N SER A 176 20.20 5.10 -18.35
CA SER A 176 21.18 4.90 -17.26
C SER A 176 22.64 5.00 -17.69
N TRP A 177 22.90 5.05 -18.99
CA TRP A 177 24.25 5.06 -19.58
C TRP A 177 24.46 6.30 -20.45
N ASP A 178 24.33 7.47 -19.84
CA ASP A 178 24.76 8.74 -20.44
C ASP A 178 26.29 8.84 -20.47
N ASP A 179 26.81 9.80 -21.23
CA ASP A 179 28.26 9.97 -21.40
C ASP A 179 28.96 10.30 -20.07
N VAL A 180 28.27 10.98 -19.17
CA VAL A 180 28.75 11.34 -17.83
C VAL A 180 28.88 10.11 -16.94
N ALA A 181 27.86 9.26 -16.87
CA ALA A 181 27.87 8.00 -16.13
C ALA A 181 28.90 7.03 -16.72
N ARG A 182 29.05 7.00 -18.05
CA ARG A 182 30.08 6.20 -18.74
C ARG A 182 31.49 6.66 -18.33
N LYS A 183 31.73 7.97 -18.28
CA LYS A 183 33.01 8.55 -17.84
C LYS A 183 33.28 8.23 -16.37
N ARG A 184 32.30 8.46 -15.47
CA ARG A 184 32.41 8.13 -14.04
C ARG A 184 32.71 6.65 -13.81
N ALA A 185 32.02 5.76 -14.53
CA ALA A 185 32.27 4.31 -14.45
C ALA A 185 33.64 3.91 -15.01
N SER A 186 34.17 4.64 -16.01
CA SER A 186 35.54 4.45 -16.49
C SER A 186 36.57 4.90 -15.45
N GLU A 187 36.41 6.09 -14.87
CA GLU A 187 37.30 6.62 -13.82
C GLU A 187 37.34 5.72 -12.59
N TYR A 188 36.18 5.23 -12.14
CA TYR A 188 36.13 4.28 -11.03
C TYR A 188 36.85 2.97 -11.34
N ARG A 189 36.64 2.41 -12.54
CA ARG A 189 37.35 1.18 -12.97
C ARG A 189 38.87 1.38 -13.06
N ARG A 190 39.33 2.57 -13.43
CA ARG A 190 40.76 2.92 -13.45
C ARG A 190 41.34 3.05 -12.05
N THR A 191 40.64 3.72 -11.13
CA THR A 191 41.11 3.95 -9.75
C THR A 191 41.03 2.70 -8.86
N HIS A 192 40.05 1.82 -9.11
CA HIS A 192 39.82 0.59 -8.37
C HIS A 192 40.14 -0.66 -9.21
N ALA A 193 41.05 -0.55 -10.17
CA ALA A 193 41.52 -1.70 -10.93
C ALA A 193 42.09 -2.74 -9.95
N MET A 194 41.61 -3.98 -10.02
CA MET A 194 42.17 -5.05 -9.18
C MET A 194 43.65 -5.18 -9.55
N LYS A 195 44.54 -4.97 -8.57
CA LYS A 195 45.95 -5.32 -8.70
C LYS A 195 45.99 -6.83 -8.90
N ARG A 196 46.50 -7.23 -10.06
CA ARG A 196 46.62 -8.61 -10.47
C ARG A 196 47.74 -9.30 -9.71
#